data_AF-W6U819-F1
#
_entry.id   AF-W6U819-F1
#
_cell.length_a   1.000
_cell.length_b   1.000
_cell.length_c   1.000
_cell.angle_alpha   90.00
_cell.angle_beta   90.00
_cell.angle_gamma   90.00
#
_symmetry.space_group_name_H-M   'P 1'
#
loop_
_entity.id
_entity.type
_entity.pdbx_description
1 polymer ?
#
loop_
_entity_poly.entity_id
_entity_poly.type
_entity_poly.pdbx_seq_one_letter_code
_entity_poly.pdbx_strand_id
1 'polypeptide(L)'
;MTKEEIANAEQGAYLSWRRDLARLEQLDGIVITPYERNLEFWRQLWQVVERSDVLVQVVDARQPLLFFSTSLNDYIREVDSHKGTVVLINKSDFLTRNQRDAWAKYFDSVGVRVLFFSALNSQSQLSVQSIREGHGPSSIPEETKEELEAEILQDSLSVDEMCKDFDESSLTSSETSTMHGESEEEGGGEASSESYSSAADVLKEKIEVVNGCDVLSVHELIDELTHLGTRHGDFPYLTVGFLGYPNVGKSSTLNALCGAKKTPVSATPGKTKHFQTIFLQPDLQLCDCPGMVMPSFVYTQEDLVVAGILPIDEMRDCIPPIRVICEQIPREVLTALYGISIRPPKEFEDPNRPPTPHELLAAYALLQCLVVSFSIIKTTL
;
A
#
# COMPACT_ATOMS: atom_id res chain seq x y z
N MET A 1 31.56 21.61 7.69
CA MET A 1 31.70 20.15 7.60
C MET A 1 32.28 19.78 6.26
N THR A 2 33.23 18.86 6.25
CA THR A 2 33.74 18.27 5.00
C THR A 2 32.79 17.19 4.48
N LYS A 3 32.87 16.86 3.19
CA LYS A 3 32.07 15.78 2.58
C LYS A 3 32.30 14.44 3.27
N GLU A 4 33.54 14.19 3.70
CA GLU A 4 33.94 12.95 4.38
C GLU A 4 33.36 12.87 5.80
N GLU A 5 33.34 13.98 6.54
CA GLU A 5 32.67 14.06 7.85
C GLU A 5 31.19 13.70 7.76
N ILE A 6 30.48 14.23 6.76
CA ILE A 6 29.05 13.95 6.54
C ILE A 6 28.85 12.46 6.23
N ALA A 7 29.63 11.91 5.29
CA ALA A 7 29.53 10.51 4.93
C ALA A 7 29.79 9.56 6.12
N ASN A 8 30.75 9.92 6.97
CA ASN A 8 31.05 9.16 8.19
C ASN A 8 29.94 9.28 9.24
N ALA A 9 29.34 10.47 9.40
CA ALA A 9 28.22 10.69 10.30
C ALA A 9 26.98 9.89 9.86
N GLU A 10 26.63 9.94 8.57
CA GLU A 10 25.56 9.15 7.96
C GLU A 10 25.75 7.65 8.18
N GLN A 11 26.96 7.14 7.90
CA GLN A 11 27.29 5.73 8.10
C GLN A 11 27.22 5.35 9.58
N GLY A 12 27.70 6.22 10.48
CA GLY A 12 27.61 6.02 11.92
C GLY A 12 26.16 5.90 12.41
N ALA A 13 25.30 6.83 11.99
CA ALA A 13 23.88 6.83 12.32
C ALA A 13 23.18 5.55 11.81
N TYR A 14 23.41 5.19 10.54
CA TYR A 14 22.84 3.98 9.95
C TYR A 14 23.26 2.70 10.68
N LEU A 15 24.55 2.58 11.01
CA LEU A 15 25.05 1.42 11.75
C LEU A 15 24.50 1.37 13.18
N SER A 16 24.29 2.51 13.84
CA SER A 16 23.64 2.54 15.15
C SER A 16 22.20 2.03 15.06
N TRP A 17 21.41 2.59 14.15
CA TRP A 17 20.03 2.17 13.90
C TRP A 17 19.93 0.67 13.59
N ARG A 18 20.82 0.12 12.76
CA ARG A 18 20.86 -1.32 12.48
C ARG A 18 21.20 -2.18 13.69
N ARG A 19 22.06 -1.70 14.59
CA ARG A 19 22.36 -2.43 15.83
C ARG A 19 21.13 -2.48 16.72
N ASP A 20 20.35 -1.41 16.78
CA ASP A 20 19.12 -1.37 17.58
C ASP A 20 18.07 -2.32 17.01
N LEU A 21 17.89 -2.38 15.69
CA LEU A 21 17.05 -3.40 15.05
C LEU A 21 17.53 -4.83 15.34
N ALA A 22 18.83 -5.09 15.24
CA ALA A 22 19.38 -6.42 15.52
C ALA A 22 19.21 -6.84 16.99
N ARG A 23 19.18 -5.88 17.93
CA ARG A 23 18.85 -6.15 19.33
C ARG A 23 17.38 -6.53 19.50
N LEU A 24 16.48 -5.88 18.77
CA LEU A 24 15.05 -6.22 18.80
C LEU A 24 14.78 -7.61 18.19
N GLU A 25 15.50 -7.98 17.13
CA GLU A 25 15.40 -9.31 16.51
C GLU A 25 15.86 -10.46 17.43
N GLN A 26 16.66 -10.17 18.46
CA GLN A 26 17.09 -11.16 19.45
C GLN A 26 16.04 -11.41 20.53
N LEU A 27 14.99 -10.59 20.61
CA LEU A 27 13.91 -10.80 21.57
C LEU A 27 13.00 -11.92 21.07
N ASP A 28 12.70 -12.87 21.96
CA ASP A 28 11.87 -14.03 21.63
C ASP A 28 10.48 -13.60 21.12
N GLY A 29 10.07 -14.17 19.99
CA GLY A 29 8.76 -13.95 19.38
C GLY A 29 8.66 -12.72 18.47
N ILE A 30 9.74 -11.95 18.28
CA ILE A 30 9.76 -10.82 17.34
C ILE A 30 10.30 -11.29 15.98
N VAL A 31 9.49 -11.15 14.94
CA VAL A 31 9.92 -11.35 13.54
C VAL A 31 9.91 -9.99 12.86
N ILE A 32 11.07 -9.57 12.36
CA ILE A 32 11.20 -8.33 11.59
C ILE A 32 11.03 -8.66 10.12
N THR A 33 10.14 -7.95 9.44
CA THR A 33 10.04 -8.06 8.00
C THR A 33 11.36 -7.69 7.31
N PRO A 34 11.69 -8.30 6.17
CA PRO A 34 12.77 -7.83 5.31
C PRO A 34 12.69 -6.32 5.08
N TYR A 35 13.82 -5.64 5.17
CA TYR A 35 13.96 -4.19 4.98
C TYR A 35 15.19 -3.88 4.14
N GLU A 36 15.28 -2.65 3.64
CA GLU A 36 16.40 -2.23 2.80
C GLU A 36 17.72 -2.14 3.58
N ARG A 37 18.73 -2.90 3.16
CA ARG A 37 20.05 -2.99 3.82
C ARG A 37 21.12 -2.13 3.18
N ASN A 38 20.84 -1.55 2.02
CA ASN A 38 21.75 -0.65 1.32
C ASN A 38 21.56 0.79 1.82
N LEU A 39 22.60 1.36 2.42
CA LEU A 39 22.63 2.75 2.90
C LEU A 39 22.29 3.77 1.80
N GLU A 40 22.59 3.45 0.54
CA GLU A 40 22.33 4.38 -0.57
C GLU A 40 20.84 4.64 -0.81
N PHE A 41 19.96 3.71 -0.43
CA PHE A 41 18.51 3.95 -0.47
C PHE A 41 18.06 4.88 0.66
N TRP A 42 18.62 4.71 1.85
CA TRP A 42 18.35 5.58 2.99
C TRP A 42 18.86 7.01 2.77
N ARG A 43 20.01 7.17 2.10
CA ARG A 43 20.48 8.49 1.65
C ARG A 43 19.52 9.18 0.70
N GLN A 44 18.94 8.43 -0.23
CA GLN A 44 17.93 8.98 -1.14
C GLN A 44 16.66 9.39 -0.41
N LEU A 45 16.23 8.62 0.60
CA LEU A 45 15.14 9.03 1.48
C LEU A 45 15.46 10.35 2.18
N TRP A 46 16.63 10.47 2.81
CA TRP A 46 17.03 11.69 3.51
C TRP A 46 17.04 12.90 2.57
N GLN A 47 17.55 12.75 1.35
CA GLN A 47 17.52 13.82 0.34
C GLN A 47 16.10 14.25 -0.03
N VAL A 48 15.16 13.32 -0.17
CA VAL A 48 13.76 13.64 -0.47
C VAL A 48 13.13 14.39 0.69
N VAL A 49 13.34 13.91 1.92
CA VAL A 49 12.78 14.53 3.12
C VAL A 49 13.33 15.95 3.30
N GLU A 50 14.64 16.13 3.13
CA GLU A 50 15.29 17.44 3.27
C GLU A 50 14.77 18.45 2.23
N ARG A 51 14.69 18.04 0.96
CA ARG A 51 14.37 18.94 -0.17
C ARG A 51 12.89 19.23 -0.38
N SER A 52 11.98 18.44 0.18
CA SER A 52 10.55 18.57 -0.09
C SER A 52 9.86 19.45 0.95
N ASP A 53 8.98 20.35 0.50
CA ASP A 53 8.08 21.14 1.36
C ASP A 53 6.87 20.30 1.80
N VAL A 54 6.40 19.42 0.91
CA VAL A 54 5.29 18.49 1.15
C VAL A 54 5.77 17.08 0.89
N LEU A 55 5.49 16.16 1.81
CA LEU A 55 5.77 14.75 1.67
C LEU A 55 4.48 13.94 1.57
N VAL A 56 4.39 13.17 0.49
CA VAL A 56 3.28 12.29 0.16
C VAL A 56 3.73 10.86 0.41
N GLN A 57 3.13 10.19 1.40
CA GLN A 57 3.31 8.76 1.59
C GLN A 57 2.26 8.02 0.76
N VAL A 58 2.68 7.42 -0.35
CA VAL A 58 1.78 6.64 -1.22
C VAL A 58 1.60 5.24 -0.64
N VAL A 59 0.34 4.88 -0.41
CA VAL A 59 -0.07 3.58 0.14
C VAL A 59 -1.02 2.88 -0.82
N ASP A 60 -1.05 1.55 -0.79
CA ASP A 60 -1.97 0.75 -1.59
C ASP A 60 -3.32 0.63 -0.86
N ALA A 61 -4.42 0.95 -1.55
CA ALA A 61 -5.77 0.93 -1.00
C ALA A 61 -6.21 -0.43 -0.46
N ARG A 62 -5.62 -1.53 -0.96
CA ARG A 62 -6.01 -2.89 -0.55
C ARG A 62 -5.58 -3.21 0.89
N GLN A 63 -4.46 -2.65 1.35
CA GLN A 63 -3.97 -2.82 2.73
C GLN A 63 -3.26 -1.54 3.22
N PRO A 64 -3.97 -0.43 3.45
CA PRO A 64 -3.35 0.87 3.74
C PRO A 64 -2.39 0.84 4.94
N LEU A 65 -2.75 0.10 6.00
CA LEU A 65 -1.93 -0.02 7.23
C LEU A 65 -0.63 -0.79 7.04
N LEU A 66 -0.50 -1.62 6.00
CA LEU A 66 0.74 -2.34 5.71
C LEU A 66 1.78 -1.41 5.07
N PHE A 67 1.31 -0.47 4.27
CA PHE A 67 2.13 0.46 3.52
C PHE A 67 2.34 1.81 4.23
N PHE A 68 1.50 2.10 5.23
CA PHE A 68 1.57 3.30 6.05
C PHE A 68 2.59 3.13 7.18
N SER A 69 3.46 4.13 7.34
CA SER A 69 4.48 4.14 8.41
C SER A 69 4.33 5.38 9.28
N THR A 70 3.89 5.18 10.52
CA THR A 70 3.79 6.24 11.53
C THR A 70 5.17 6.77 11.91
N SER A 71 6.16 5.88 12.04
CA SER A 71 7.54 6.25 12.37
C SER A 71 8.17 7.17 11.33
N LEU A 72 7.80 7.02 10.05
CA LEU A 72 8.25 7.95 9.01
C LEU A 72 7.66 9.35 9.23
N ASN A 73 6.38 9.44 9.60
CA ASN A 73 5.75 10.74 9.87
C ASN A 73 6.36 11.44 11.09
N ASP A 74 6.69 10.67 12.13
CA ASP A 74 7.37 11.21 13.31
C ASP A 74 8.78 11.71 12.96
N TYR A 75 9.53 10.95 12.15
CA TYR A 75 10.84 11.37 11.63
C TYR A 75 10.75 12.65 10.79
N ILE A 76 9.78 12.76 9.88
CA ILE A 76 9.59 13.97 9.06
C ILE A 76 9.35 15.19 9.94
N ARG A 77 8.49 15.06 10.96
CA ARG A 77 8.19 16.14 11.91
C ARG A 77 9.39 16.51 12.79
N GLU A 78 10.24 15.54 13.12
CA GLU A 78 11.51 15.78 13.84
C GLU A 78 12.50 16.58 12.99
N VAL A 79 12.59 16.27 11.68
CA VAL A 79 13.46 16.99 10.75
C VAL A 79 12.98 18.42 10.56
N ASP A 80 11.69 18.61 10.30
CA ASP A 80 11.09 19.94 10.14
C ASP A 80 9.57 19.86 10.37
N SER A 81 9.09 20.53 11.42
CA SER A 81 7.68 20.57 11.79
C SER A 81 6.80 21.34 10.80
N HIS A 82 7.39 22.16 9.92
CA HIS A 82 6.63 22.93 8.93
C HIS A 82 6.31 22.13 7.66
N LYS A 83 6.96 20.97 7.45
CA LYS A 83 6.72 20.14 6.27
C LYS A 83 5.30 19.58 6.31
N GLY A 84 4.56 19.79 5.22
CA GLY A 84 3.24 19.21 5.04
C GLY A 84 3.35 17.70 4.84
N THR A 85 2.59 16.90 5.59
CA THR A 85 2.53 15.45 5.40
C THR A 85 1.12 15.00 5.03
N VAL A 86 1.03 14.12 4.03
CA VAL A 86 -0.24 13.55 3.57
C VAL A 86 -0.05 12.11 3.11
N VAL A 87 -1.05 11.28 3.35
CA VAL A 87 -1.09 9.91 2.82
C VAL A 87 -1.93 9.89 1.56
N LEU A 88 -1.38 9.37 0.47
CA LEU A 88 -2.11 9.16 -0.76
C LEU A 88 -2.49 7.68 -0.88
N ILE A 89 -3.76 7.37 -0.63
CA ILE A 89 -4.32 6.03 -0.81
C ILE A 89 -4.54 5.84 -2.32
N ASN A 90 -3.58 5.19 -2.97
CA ASN A 90 -3.61 4.92 -4.40
C ASN A 90 -4.29 3.58 -4.69
N LYS A 91 -4.76 3.40 -5.93
CA LYS A 91 -5.61 2.27 -6.34
C LYS A 91 -6.96 2.28 -5.63
N SER A 92 -7.48 3.47 -5.36
CA SER A 92 -8.75 3.65 -4.65
C SER A 92 -9.99 3.17 -5.42
N ASP A 93 -9.81 2.83 -6.71
CA ASP A 93 -10.78 2.13 -7.56
C ASP A 93 -11.09 0.71 -7.08
N PHE A 94 -10.19 0.05 -6.34
CA PHE A 94 -10.47 -1.27 -5.75
C PHE A 94 -11.37 -1.22 -4.51
N LEU A 95 -11.70 -0.03 -4.02
CA LEU A 95 -12.52 0.14 -2.81
C LEU A 95 -13.89 0.69 -3.17
N THR A 96 -14.91 0.17 -2.50
CA THR A 96 -16.24 0.77 -2.53
C THR A 96 -16.25 2.11 -1.79
N ARG A 97 -17.25 2.95 -2.04
CA ARG A 97 -17.38 4.24 -1.32
C ARG A 97 -17.48 4.04 0.19
N ASN A 98 -18.22 3.03 0.65
CA ASN A 98 -18.36 2.72 2.07
C ASN A 98 -17.02 2.32 2.71
N GLN A 99 -16.20 1.55 1.98
CA GLN A 99 -14.86 1.19 2.44
C GLN A 99 -13.94 2.42 2.50
N ARG A 100 -14.00 3.33 1.51
CA ARG A 100 -13.24 4.59 1.55
C ARG A 100 -13.67 5.49 2.70
N ASP A 101 -14.96 5.61 2.97
CA ASP A 101 -15.49 6.36 4.11
C ASP A 101 -15.04 5.76 5.46
N ALA A 102 -15.03 4.44 5.59
CA ALA A 102 -14.49 3.77 6.78
C ALA A 102 -13.00 4.08 6.98
N TRP A 103 -12.19 4.05 5.91
CA TRP A 103 -10.78 4.43 5.98
C TRP A 103 -10.59 5.92 6.32
N ALA A 104 -11.36 6.81 5.72
CA ALA A 104 -11.32 8.24 6.02
C ALA A 104 -11.55 8.50 7.52
N LYS A 105 -12.63 7.91 8.08
CA LYS A 105 -12.95 7.99 9.51
C LYS A 105 -11.85 7.43 10.41
N TYR A 106 -11.22 6.32 10.02
CA TYR A 106 -10.09 5.77 10.75
C TYR A 106 -8.93 6.78 10.79
N PHE A 107 -8.56 7.35 9.64
CA PHE A 107 -7.45 8.29 9.56
C PHE A 107 -7.74 9.65 10.23
N ASP A 108 -8.99 10.08 10.24
CA ASP A 108 -9.46 11.21 11.06
C ASP A 108 -9.17 10.97 12.54
N SER A 109 -9.48 9.76 13.04
CA SER A 109 -9.31 9.42 14.45
C SER A 109 -7.84 9.45 14.91
N VAL A 110 -6.89 9.14 14.01
CA VAL A 110 -5.45 9.19 14.26
C VAL A 110 -4.82 10.54 13.86
N GLY A 111 -5.59 11.49 13.34
CA GLY A 111 -5.12 12.83 12.98
C GLY A 111 -4.15 12.84 11.80
N VAL A 112 -4.39 11.99 10.81
CA VAL A 112 -3.58 11.88 9.59
C VAL A 112 -4.42 12.28 8.40
N ARG A 113 -3.91 13.21 7.58
CA ARG A 113 -4.59 13.62 6.35
C ARG A 113 -4.41 12.56 5.26
N VAL A 114 -5.51 12.16 4.63
CA VAL A 114 -5.51 11.19 3.54
C VAL A 114 -6.24 11.72 2.32
N LEU A 115 -5.75 11.32 1.15
CA LEU A 115 -6.37 11.60 -0.15
C LEU A 115 -6.53 10.28 -0.91
N PHE A 116 -7.67 10.08 -1.57
CA PHE A 116 -7.93 8.89 -2.37
C PHE A 116 -7.67 9.19 -3.84
N PHE A 117 -6.89 8.33 -4.51
CA PHE A 117 -6.52 8.53 -5.91
C PHE A 117 -6.47 7.22 -6.69
N SER A 118 -6.71 7.31 -8.01
CA SER A 118 -6.49 6.21 -8.95
C SER A 118 -5.67 6.67 -10.14
N ALA A 119 -4.41 6.24 -10.18
CA ALA A 119 -3.51 6.56 -11.28
C ALA A 119 -3.93 5.90 -12.61
N LEU A 120 -4.53 4.70 -12.57
CA LEU A 120 -4.94 3.98 -13.77
C LEU A 120 -6.11 4.67 -14.46
N ASN A 121 -7.16 5.01 -13.70
CA ASN A 121 -8.33 5.72 -14.25
C ASN A 121 -7.92 7.05 -14.90
N SER A 122 -7.00 7.77 -14.24
CA SER A 122 -6.46 9.03 -14.75
C SER A 122 -5.68 8.84 -16.07
N GLN A 123 -4.87 7.79 -16.20
CA GLN A 123 -4.14 7.49 -17.42
C GLN A 123 -5.07 7.09 -18.57
N SER A 124 -6.10 6.27 -18.28
CA SER A 124 -7.10 5.87 -19.28
C SER A 124 -7.90 7.07 -19.81
N GLN A 125 -8.30 7.98 -18.92
CA GLN A 125 -8.98 9.22 -19.32
C GLN A 125 -8.10 10.12 -20.19
N LEU A 126 -6.81 10.26 -19.84
CA LEU A 126 -5.84 11.03 -20.64
C LEU A 126 -5.57 10.38 -22.02
N SER A 127 -5.50 9.04 -22.10
CA SER A 127 -5.38 8.36 -23.40
C SER A 127 -6.63 8.59 -24.25
N VAL A 128 -7.83 8.48 -23.68
CA VAL A 128 -9.08 8.74 -24.42
C VAL A 128 -9.16 10.20 -24.87
N GLN A 129 -8.77 11.15 -24.01
CA GLN A 129 -8.79 12.57 -24.34
C GLN A 129 -7.76 12.96 -25.42
N SER A 130 -6.54 12.44 -25.36
CA SER A 130 -5.53 12.66 -26.41
C SER A 130 -5.93 12.06 -27.77
N ILE A 131 -6.64 10.93 -27.77
CA ILE A 131 -7.22 10.34 -28.98
C ILE A 131 -8.37 11.20 -29.49
N ARG A 132 -9.21 11.80 -28.63
CA ARG A 132 -10.30 12.73 -29.00
C ARG A 132 -9.78 14.06 -29.55
N GLU A 133 -8.70 14.59 -29.00
CA GLU A 133 -8.08 15.84 -29.43
C GLU A 133 -7.16 15.67 -30.65
N GLY A 134 -7.09 14.47 -31.25
CA GLY A 134 -6.36 14.22 -32.50
C GLY A 134 -4.82 14.22 -32.36
N HIS A 135 -4.30 14.09 -31.14
CA HIS A 135 -2.86 14.08 -30.85
C HIS A 135 -2.28 12.66 -30.67
N GLY A 136 -3.07 11.61 -30.97
CA GLY A 136 -2.61 10.22 -30.99
C GLY A 136 -1.69 9.91 -32.19
N PRO A 137 -0.93 8.79 -32.16
CA PRO A 137 -0.17 8.35 -33.32
C PRO A 137 -1.11 8.17 -34.52
N SER A 138 -0.77 8.82 -35.63
CA SER A 138 -1.61 9.06 -36.81
C SER A 138 -1.93 7.83 -37.67
N SER A 139 -2.21 6.68 -37.05
CA SER A 139 -2.35 5.40 -37.75
C SER A 139 -3.38 4.42 -37.17
N ILE A 140 -4.41 4.89 -36.47
CA ILE A 140 -5.51 4.02 -35.99
C ILE A 140 -6.80 4.38 -36.76
N PRO A 141 -7.40 3.46 -37.52
CA PRO A 141 -8.69 3.69 -38.19
C PRO A 141 -9.79 4.11 -37.19
N GLU A 142 -10.70 5.01 -37.60
CA GLU A 142 -11.82 5.50 -36.77
C GLU A 142 -12.70 4.37 -36.21
N GLU A 143 -12.90 3.29 -36.96
CA GLU A 143 -13.69 2.12 -36.54
C GLU A 143 -13.03 1.38 -35.34
N THR A 144 -11.71 1.26 -35.31
CA THR A 144 -10.98 0.64 -34.17
C THR A 144 -10.89 1.53 -32.93
N LYS A 145 -11.16 2.84 -33.07
CA LYS A 145 -11.19 3.77 -31.93
C LYS A 145 -12.46 3.60 -31.11
N GLU A 146 -13.60 3.40 -31.77
CA GLU A 146 -14.88 3.12 -31.10
C GLU A 146 -14.88 1.74 -30.42
N GLU A 147 -14.28 0.72 -31.04
CA GLU A 147 -14.13 -0.61 -30.44
C GLU A 147 -13.25 -0.60 -29.18
N LEU A 148 -12.12 0.12 -29.21
CA LEU A 148 -11.25 0.27 -28.04
C LEU A 148 -11.88 1.12 -26.93
N GLU A 149 -12.65 2.16 -27.29
CA GLU A 149 -13.46 2.94 -26.33
C GLU A 149 -14.52 2.06 -25.66
N ALA A 150 -15.16 1.15 -26.40
CA ALA A 150 -16.14 0.21 -25.87
C ALA A 150 -15.50 -0.83 -24.93
N GLU A 151 -14.34 -1.41 -25.27
CA GLU A 151 -13.64 -2.35 -24.39
C GLU A 151 -13.24 -1.71 -23.04
N ILE A 152 -12.73 -0.47 -23.04
CA ILE A 152 -12.31 0.23 -21.81
C ILE A 152 -13.51 0.58 -20.91
N LEU A 153 -14.65 1.00 -21.50
CA LEU A 153 -15.89 1.23 -20.78
C LEU A 153 -16.48 -0.06 -20.23
N GLN A 154 -16.33 -1.17 -20.95
CA GLN A 154 -16.85 -2.47 -20.52
C GLN A 154 -16.04 -3.06 -19.37
N ASP A 155 -14.71 -2.87 -19.36
CA ASP A 155 -13.84 -3.33 -18.27
C ASP A 155 -14.11 -2.57 -16.97
N SER A 156 -14.36 -1.26 -17.05
CA SER A 156 -14.74 -0.42 -15.90
C SER A 156 -16.15 -0.72 -15.37
N LEU A 157 -17.11 -1.03 -16.25
CA LEU A 157 -18.44 -1.49 -15.85
C LEU A 157 -18.41 -2.88 -15.20
N SER A 158 -17.52 -3.78 -15.66
CA SER A 158 -17.39 -5.14 -15.10
C SER A 158 -16.95 -5.15 -13.64
N VAL A 159 -16.08 -4.21 -13.26
CA VAL A 159 -15.62 -4.05 -11.86
C VAL A 159 -16.74 -3.49 -10.99
N ASP A 160 -17.47 -2.48 -11.48
CA ASP A 160 -18.61 -1.90 -10.76
C ASP A 160 -19.79 -2.89 -10.62
N GLU A 161 -19.99 -3.80 -11.59
CA GLU A 161 -20.98 -4.88 -11.50
C GLU A 161 -20.56 -5.96 -10.49
N MET A 162 -19.30 -6.41 -10.50
CA MET A 162 -18.79 -7.34 -9.48
C MET A 162 -18.88 -6.79 -8.06
N CYS A 163 -18.74 -5.47 -7.88
CA CYS A 163 -18.89 -4.82 -6.58
C CYS A 163 -20.35 -4.72 -6.11
N LYS A 164 -21.32 -4.66 -7.02
CA LYS A 164 -22.76 -4.57 -6.68
C LYS A 164 -23.34 -5.92 -6.27
N ASP A 165 -22.89 -7.01 -6.87
CA ASP A 165 -23.36 -8.36 -6.56
C ASP A 165 -22.97 -8.83 -5.14
N PHE A 166 -21.95 -8.20 -4.53
CA PHE A 166 -21.50 -8.55 -3.17
C PHE A 166 -22.35 -7.89 -2.07
N ASP A 167 -23.00 -6.76 -2.34
CA ASP A 167 -23.78 -5.99 -1.36
C ASP A 167 -25.17 -6.61 -1.07
N GLU A 168 -25.69 -7.47 -1.96
CA GLU A 168 -27.06 -8.00 -1.84
C GLU A 168 -27.17 -9.34 -1.10
N SER A 169 -26.05 -10.02 -0.79
CA SER A 169 -26.07 -11.38 -0.22
C SER A 169 -25.82 -11.50 1.28
N SER A 170 -25.56 -10.40 2.02
CA SER A 170 -25.19 -10.47 3.46
C SER A 170 -26.24 -9.96 4.45
N LEU A 171 -27.44 -9.55 4.01
CA LEU A 171 -28.45 -9.01 4.91
C LEU A 171 -29.73 -9.86 4.98
N THR A 172 -29.63 -11.09 5.52
CA THR A 172 -30.80 -11.74 6.14
C THR A 172 -30.42 -12.55 7.38
N SER A 173 -30.76 -11.98 8.54
CA SER A 173 -31.22 -12.61 9.80
C SER A 173 -30.32 -13.64 10.51
N SER A 174 -29.90 -13.26 11.73
CA SER A 174 -30.29 -14.00 12.94
C SER A 174 -30.22 -13.07 14.15
N GLU A 175 -31.40 -12.59 14.56
CA GLU A 175 -31.64 -12.09 15.91
C GLU A 175 -31.56 -13.27 16.88
N THR A 176 -30.75 -13.17 17.93
CA THR A 176 -30.96 -13.94 19.15
C THR A 176 -30.90 -13.03 20.37
N SER A 177 -32.01 -13.07 21.08
CA SER A 177 -32.40 -12.39 22.31
C SER A 177 -31.45 -12.57 23.50
N THR A 178 -31.15 -11.45 24.13
CA THR A 178 -31.02 -11.17 25.58
C THR A 178 -31.14 -12.32 26.59
N MET A 179 -30.16 -12.40 27.50
CA MET A 179 -30.38 -12.77 28.91
C MET A 179 -29.46 -11.93 29.81
N HIS A 180 -30.08 -11.10 30.64
CA HIS A 180 -29.48 -10.43 31.80
C HIS A 180 -29.08 -11.47 32.86
N GLY A 181 -27.95 -11.24 33.52
CA GLY A 181 -27.58 -11.88 34.78
C GLY A 181 -26.80 -10.91 35.65
N GLU A 182 -27.51 -10.26 36.57
CA GLU A 182 -26.94 -9.51 37.70
C GLU A 182 -26.62 -10.46 38.86
N SER A 183 -25.45 -10.27 39.48
CA SER A 183 -25.04 -10.60 40.88
C SER A 183 -23.52 -10.81 40.89
N GLU A 184 -22.68 -10.35 41.83
CA GLU A 184 -22.79 -9.66 43.12
C GLU A 184 -21.37 -9.12 43.46
N GLU A 185 -21.29 -8.05 44.25
CA GLU A 185 -20.04 -7.54 44.85
C GLU A 185 -19.53 -8.44 45.98
N GLU A 186 -18.21 -8.59 46.10
CA GLU A 186 -17.41 -8.30 47.31
C GLU A 186 -16.02 -8.98 47.26
N GLY A 187 -14.97 -8.26 47.69
CA GLY A 187 -13.67 -8.86 48.00
C GLY A 187 -12.47 -7.96 47.76
N GLY A 188 -12.19 -7.07 48.73
CA GLY A 188 -11.03 -6.18 48.72
C GLY A 188 -9.68 -6.89 48.81
N GLY A 189 -8.66 -6.23 48.25
CA GLY A 189 -7.26 -6.63 48.34
C GLY A 189 -6.37 -5.52 47.80
N GLU A 190 -5.93 -4.63 48.69
CA GLU A 190 -4.92 -3.61 48.42
C GLU A 190 -3.57 -4.27 48.06
N ALA A 191 -2.99 -3.88 46.92
CA ALA A 191 -1.56 -4.01 46.70
C ALA A 191 -1.09 -2.86 45.79
N SER A 192 -0.23 -2.03 46.37
CA SER A 192 0.49 -0.91 45.76
C SER A 192 1.25 -1.28 44.49
N SER A 193 1.04 -0.55 43.40
CA SER A 193 1.99 -0.52 42.28
C SER A 193 2.31 0.91 41.88
N GLU A 194 3.61 1.19 41.82
CA GLU A 194 4.25 2.45 41.57
C GLU A 194 3.77 3.14 40.29
N SER A 195 3.57 4.45 40.41
CA SER A 195 3.21 5.38 39.37
C SER A 195 4.31 5.54 38.32
N TYR A 196 4.17 4.90 37.17
CA TYR A 196 4.79 5.36 35.94
C TYR A 196 3.93 6.50 35.39
N SER A 197 4.39 7.75 35.53
CA SER A 197 3.72 8.90 34.94
C SER A 197 3.70 8.74 33.42
N SER A 198 2.52 8.56 32.84
CA SER A 198 2.36 8.46 31.40
C SER A 198 2.84 9.75 30.74
N ALA A 199 3.71 9.63 29.75
CA ALA A 199 4.08 10.70 28.82
C ALA A 199 2.93 11.05 27.84
N ALA A 200 1.68 10.97 28.31
CA ALA A 200 0.47 11.28 27.55
C ALA A 200 0.04 12.75 27.68
N ASP A 201 0.64 13.51 28.62
CA ASP A 201 0.22 14.89 28.94
C ASP A 201 1.19 15.96 28.45
N VAL A 202 1.59 15.89 27.17
CA VAL A 202 2.14 17.05 26.46
C VAL A 202 1.25 17.38 25.26
N LEU A 203 0.27 18.24 25.55
CA LEU A 203 -0.51 19.11 24.65
C LEU A 203 -0.19 18.96 23.14
N LYS A 204 -0.91 18.06 22.46
CA LYS A 204 -1.14 18.17 21.02
C LYS A 204 -2.40 19.00 20.81
N GLU A 205 -2.25 20.22 20.29
CA GLU A 205 -3.34 20.88 19.58
C GLU A 205 -3.75 19.96 18.43
N LYS A 206 -4.82 19.17 18.63
CA LYS A 206 -5.40 18.37 17.56
C LYS A 206 -6.04 19.33 16.57
N ILE A 207 -5.33 19.63 15.49
CA ILE A 207 -5.98 20.08 14.26
C ILE A 207 -6.99 18.98 13.93
N GLU A 208 -8.28 19.33 13.92
CA GLU A 208 -9.35 18.41 13.54
C GLU A 208 -9.22 18.15 12.05
N VAL A 209 -8.54 17.06 11.69
CA VAL A 209 -8.39 16.62 10.31
C VAL A 209 -9.70 15.95 9.92
N VAL A 210 -10.33 16.47 8.86
CA VAL A 210 -11.53 15.88 8.26
C VAL A 210 -11.17 15.45 6.85
N ASN A 211 -11.16 14.14 6.60
CA ASN A 211 -10.81 13.57 5.31
C ASN A 211 -12.08 13.31 4.46
N GLY A 212 -11.97 13.56 3.14
CA GLY A 212 -12.97 13.15 2.17
C GLY A 212 -12.81 11.68 1.75
N CYS A 213 -13.87 11.06 1.24
CA CYS A 213 -13.85 9.67 0.74
C CYS A 213 -13.93 9.54 -0.80
N ASP A 214 -14.01 10.69 -1.48
CA ASP A 214 -14.12 10.74 -2.94
C ASP A 214 -12.74 10.55 -3.60
N VAL A 215 -12.71 9.87 -4.75
CA VAL A 215 -11.49 9.65 -5.51
C VAL A 215 -11.20 10.90 -6.33
N LEU A 216 -10.06 11.52 -6.05
CA LEU A 216 -9.67 12.79 -6.66
C LEU A 216 -9.26 12.62 -8.12
N SER A 217 -9.59 13.62 -8.92
CA SER A 217 -8.98 13.85 -10.24
C SER A 217 -7.54 14.36 -10.11
N VAL A 218 -6.82 14.36 -11.24
CA VAL A 218 -5.45 14.89 -11.30
C VAL A 218 -5.39 16.37 -10.88
N HIS A 219 -6.37 17.16 -11.30
CA HIS A 219 -6.42 18.60 -10.99
C HIS A 219 -6.66 18.82 -9.49
N GLU A 220 -7.66 18.16 -8.92
CA GLU A 220 -7.95 18.25 -7.48
C GLU A 220 -6.76 17.80 -6.63
N LEU A 221 -6.06 16.74 -7.03
CA LEU A 221 -4.86 16.29 -6.32
C LEU A 221 -3.73 17.34 -6.36
N ILE A 222 -3.51 18.00 -7.50
CA ILE A 222 -2.51 19.07 -7.61
C ILE A 222 -2.86 20.25 -6.71
N ASP A 223 -4.14 20.65 -6.71
CA ASP A 223 -4.63 21.77 -5.90
C ASP A 223 -4.47 21.47 -4.40
N GLU A 224 -4.85 20.27 -3.96
CA GLU A 224 -4.69 19.80 -2.58
C GLU A 224 -3.21 19.79 -2.14
N LEU A 225 -2.31 19.27 -2.98
CA LEU A 225 -0.87 19.24 -2.70
C LEU A 225 -0.27 20.65 -2.63
N THR A 226 -0.75 21.57 -3.47
CA THR A 226 -0.30 22.96 -3.50
C THR A 226 -0.78 23.73 -2.28
N HIS A 227 -2.02 23.49 -1.83
CA HIS A 227 -2.57 24.10 -0.61
C HIS A 227 -1.92 23.59 0.67
N LEU A 228 -1.45 22.34 0.68
CA LEU A 228 -0.75 21.75 1.82
C LEU A 228 0.64 22.33 2.06
N GLY A 229 1.29 22.81 1.00
CA GLY A 229 2.66 23.29 1.05
C GLY A 229 2.72 24.80 1.25
N THR A 230 3.48 25.23 2.24
CA THR A 230 4.02 26.60 2.24
C THR A 230 5.45 26.50 1.72
N ARG A 231 5.79 27.28 0.69
CA ARG A 231 7.15 27.29 0.13
C ARG A 231 8.14 27.64 1.23
N HIS A 232 9.09 26.74 1.50
CA HIS A 232 10.05 26.93 2.55
C HIS A 232 11.47 26.71 2.00
N GLY A 233 12.28 27.78 2.01
CA GLY A 233 13.67 27.76 1.55
C GLY A 233 13.96 28.72 0.41
N ASP A 234 15.16 28.62 -0.15
CA ASP A 234 15.70 29.56 -1.15
C ASP A 234 15.19 29.29 -2.58
N PHE A 235 14.44 28.21 -2.79
CA PHE A 235 13.97 27.82 -4.12
C PHE A 235 12.66 28.54 -4.48
N PRO A 236 12.50 29.02 -5.73
CA PRO A 236 11.32 29.79 -6.13
C PRO A 236 10.06 28.94 -6.39
N TYR A 237 10.10 27.63 -6.12
CA TYR A 237 9.07 26.64 -6.42
C TYR A 237 8.78 25.75 -5.21
N LEU A 238 7.56 25.23 -5.14
CA LEU A 238 7.16 24.22 -4.16
C LEU A 238 7.67 22.84 -4.59
N THR A 239 8.22 22.07 -3.65
CA THR A 239 8.72 20.71 -3.90
C THR A 239 7.88 19.67 -3.17
N VAL A 240 7.29 18.73 -3.91
CA VAL A 240 6.47 17.64 -3.38
C VAL A 240 7.21 16.31 -3.55
N GLY A 241 7.55 15.66 -2.45
CA GLY A 241 8.24 14.37 -2.44
C GLY A 241 7.31 13.19 -2.27
N PHE A 242 7.45 12.18 -3.13
CA PHE A 242 6.68 10.95 -3.06
C PHE A 242 7.51 9.83 -2.42
N LEU A 243 7.00 9.28 -1.33
CA LEU A 243 7.58 8.20 -0.55
C LEU A 243 6.65 6.99 -0.53
N GLY A 244 7.18 5.79 -0.25
CA GLY A 244 6.38 4.58 -0.08
C GLY A 244 7.05 3.32 -0.61
N TYR A 245 6.43 2.18 -0.34
CA TYR A 245 6.93 0.85 -0.68
C TYR A 245 7.01 0.61 -2.19
N PRO A 246 7.73 -0.42 -2.66
CA PRO A 246 7.63 -0.89 -4.04
C PRO A 246 6.18 -1.17 -4.45
N ASN A 247 5.86 -1.01 -5.73
CA ASN A 247 4.57 -1.43 -6.35
C ASN A 247 3.26 -0.78 -5.84
N VAL A 248 3.32 0.15 -4.88
CA VAL A 248 2.16 0.96 -4.45
C VAL A 248 1.67 1.96 -5.51
N GLY A 249 2.46 2.18 -6.57
CA GLY A 249 2.10 3.04 -7.69
C GLY A 249 2.56 4.49 -7.61
N LYS A 250 3.66 4.77 -6.89
CA LYS A 250 4.34 6.09 -6.86
C LYS A 250 4.61 6.63 -8.27
N SER A 251 5.44 5.94 -9.05
CA SER A 251 5.83 6.37 -10.40
C SER A 251 4.63 6.42 -11.37
N SER A 252 3.62 5.56 -11.18
CA SER A 252 2.34 5.65 -11.94
C SER A 252 1.56 6.92 -11.61
N THR A 253 1.52 7.32 -10.34
CA THR A 253 0.91 8.58 -9.88
C THR A 253 1.65 9.76 -10.49
N LEU A 254 2.98 9.78 -10.45
CA LEU A 254 3.77 10.85 -11.08
C LEU A 254 3.50 10.98 -12.58
N ASN A 255 3.41 9.84 -13.30
CA ASN A 255 3.09 9.85 -14.73
C ASN A 255 1.68 10.37 -15.00
N ALA A 256 0.71 10.02 -14.14
CA ALA A 256 -0.67 10.54 -14.24
C ALA A 256 -0.69 12.06 -14.01
N LEU A 257 -0.01 12.56 -12.98
CA LEU A 257 0.12 13.99 -12.70
C LEU A 257 0.79 14.74 -13.87
N CYS A 258 1.85 14.16 -14.45
CA CYS A 258 2.56 14.77 -15.56
C CYS A 258 1.80 14.71 -16.90
N GLY A 259 0.72 13.94 -16.99
CA GLY A 259 0.02 13.66 -18.25
C GLY A 259 0.87 12.90 -19.30
N ALA A 260 2.04 12.40 -18.92
CA ALA A 260 3.00 11.80 -19.82
C ALA A 260 3.89 10.78 -19.10
N LYS A 261 4.34 9.76 -19.83
CA LYS A 261 5.24 8.72 -19.31
C LYS A 261 6.65 9.27 -19.14
N LYS A 262 6.95 9.85 -17.97
CA LYS A 262 8.27 10.38 -17.61
C LYS A 262 9.11 9.40 -16.77
N THR A 263 8.45 8.49 -16.07
CA THR A 263 9.09 7.52 -15.18
C THR A 263 8.77 6.08 -15.61
N PRO A 264 9.74 5.16 -15.53
CA PRO A 264 9.50 3.75 -15.85
C PRO A 264 8.59 3.11 -14.79
N VAL A 265 7.67 2.26 -15.23
CA VAL A 265 6.75 1.51 -14.37
C VAL A 265 6.81 0.02 -14.72
N SER A 266 6.69 -0.86 -13.72
CA SER A 266 6.47 -2.29 -13.91
C SER A 266 5.93 -2.91 -12.63
N ALA A 267 5.31 -4.09 -12.75
CA ALA A 267 4.77 -4.87 -11.65
C ALA A 267 5.85 -5.52 -10.76
N THR A 268 7.11 -5.60 -11.20
CA THR A 268 8.19 -6.13 -10.37
C THR A 268 8.89 -5.02 -9.58
N PRO A 269 9.22 -5.26 -8.29
CA PRO A 269 9.97 -4.30 -7.47
C PRO A 269 11.30 -3.85 -8.10
N GLY A 270 11.80 -2.69 -7.69
CA GLY A 270 13.18 -2.25 -8.00
C GLY A 270 13.38 -1.54 -9.35
N LYS A 271 12.33 -1.00 -9.95
CA LYS A 271 12.41 -0.26 -11.23
C LYS A 271 12.93 1.15 -11.08
N THR A 272 12.38 1.91 -10.13
CA THR A 272 12.88 3.23 -9.76
C THR A 272 14.07 3.01 -8.82
N LYS A 273 15.29 3.26 -9.33
CA LYS A 273 16.55 3.01 -8.60
C LYS A 273 17.22 4.28 -8.09
N HIS A 274 16.86 5.43 -8.66
CA HIS A 274 17.48 6.71 -8.36
C HIS A 274 16.42 7.76 -8.10
N PHE A 275 16.72 8.62 -7.13
CA PHE A 275 16.04 9.88 -6.90
C PHE A 275 16.03 10.71 -8.18
N GLN A 276 14.88 11.29 -8.51
CA GLN A 276 14.71 12.13 -9.67
C GLN A 276 13.70 13.24 -9.38
N THR A 277 13.85 14.36 -10.07
CA THR A 277 12.96 15.52 -9.95
C THR A 277 12.30 15.80 -11.30
N ILE A 278 11.03 16.21 -11.25
CA ILE A 278 10.22 16.50 -12.42
C ILE A 278 9.45 17.78 -12.14
N PHE A 279 9.68 18.81 -12.94
CA PHE A 279 8.81 19.98 -12.91
C PHE A 279 7.47 19.66 -13.57
N LEU A 280 6.39 19.87 -12.81
CA LEU A 280 5.02 19.80 -13.31
C LEU A 280 4.57 21.17 -13.83
N GLN A 281 4.88 22.22 -13.06
CA GLN A 281 4.67 23.62 -13.39
C GLN A 281 5.94 24.42 -13.03
N PRO A 282 6.10 25.67 -13.50
CA PRO A 282 7.28 26.48 -13.19
C PRO A 282 7.53 26.67 -11.68
N ASP A 283 6.46 26.56 -10.89
CA ASP A 283 6.44 26.76 -9.45
C ASP A 283 6.10 25.51 -8.64
N LEU A 284 6.03 24.33 -9.29
CA LEU A 284 5.76 23.04 -8.66
C LEU A 284 6.68 21.94 -9.22
N GLN A 285 7.55 21.43 -8.36
CA GLN A 285 8.45 20.31 -8.60
C GLN A 285 7.97 19.06 -7.86
N LEU A 286 8.00 17.91 -8.53
CA LEU A 286 7.77 16.60 -7.93
C LEU A 286 9.09 15.85 -7.78
N CYS A 287 9.26 15.16 -6.67
CA CYS A 287 10.41 14.29 -6.38
C CYS A 287 9.96 12.83 -6.30
N ASP A 288 10.58 11.96 -7.09
CA ASP A 288 10.38 10.51 -7.03
C ASP A 288 11.53 9.87 -6.26
N CYS A 289 11.22 8.94 -5.36
CA CYS A 289 12.20 8.14 -4.64
C CYS A 289 12.07 6.65 -5.00
N PRO A 290 13.16 5.87 -4.91
CA PRO A 290 13.06 4.42 -4.97
C PRO A 290 12.06 3.89 -3.94
N GLY A 291 11.35 2.82 -4.30
CA GLY A 291 10.50 2.12 -3.33
C GLY A 291 11.34 1.51 -2.23
N MET A 292 11.06 1.88 -0.98
CA MET A 292 11.81 1.41 0.18
C MET A 292 10.92 0.59 1.10
N VAL A 293 11.41 -0.59 1.49
CA VAL A 293 10.75 -1.45 2.45
C VAL A 293 11.26 -1.09 3.85
N MET A 294 10.35 -0.64 4.71
CA MET A 294 10.65 -0.32 6.10
C MET A 294 10.48 -1.56 6.99
N PRO A 295 11.27 -1.70 8.06
CA PRO A 295 11.09 -2.79 9.01
C PRO A 295 9.75 -2.65 9.73
N SER A 296 8.97 -3.73 9.77
CA SER A 296 7.76 -3.86 10.55
C SER A 296 7.81 -5.13 11.38
N PHE A 297 7.14 -5.12 12.54
CA PHE A 297 7.01 -6.25 13.45
C PHE A 297 5.63 -6.90 13.41
N VAL A 298 4.70 -6.31 12.65
CA VAL A 298 3.29 -6.72 12.62
C VAL A 298 3.04 -7.75 11.52
N TYR A 299 3.78 -7.66 10.42
CA TYR A 299 3.56 -8.46 9.22
C TYR A 299 4.64 -9.53 9.07
N THR A 300 4.29 -10.60 8.38
CA THR A 300 5.21 -11.68 8.08
C THR A 300 5.83 -11.54 6.69
N GLN A 301 6.79 -12.40 6.35
CA GLN A 301 7.37 -12.39 5.01
C GLN A 301 6.33 -12.74 3.93
N GLU A 302 5.38 -13.61 4.26
CA GLU A 302 4.29 -14.02 3.37
C GLU A 302 3.37 -12.86 3.02
N ASP A 303 3.00 -12.04 4.01
CA ASP A 303 2.20 -10.84 3.80
C ASP A 303 2.87 -9.90 2.78
N LEU A 304 4.19 -9.73 2.87
CA LEU A 304 4.94 -8.90 1.93
C LEU A 304 5.00 -9.47 0.51
N VAL A 305 5.00 -10.81 0.38
CA VAL A 305 4.90 -11.46 -0.94
C VAL A 305 3.51 -11.22 -1.53
N VAL A 306 2.44 -11.48 -0.76
CA VAL A 306 1.04 -11.28 -1.20
C VAL A 306 0.76 -9.81 -1.52
N ALA A 307 1.31 -8.88 -0.75
CA ALA A 307 1.24 -7.44 -0.98
C ALA A 307 2.04 -6.97 -2.22
N GLY A 308 2.86 -7.85 -2.83
CA GLY A 308 3.66 -7.54 -4.01
C GLY A 308 4.89 -6.68 -3.72
N ILE A 309 5.37 -6.66 -2.47
CA ILE A 309 6.59 -5.95 -2.06
C ILE A 309 7.83 -6.78 -2.39
N LEU A 310 7.76 -8.08 -2.12
CA LEU A 310 8.83 -9.03 -2.44
C LEU A 310 8.60 -9.69 -3.80
N PRO A 311 9.66 -9.95 -4.58
CA PRO A 311 9.54 -10.55 -5.91
C PRO A 311 9.08 -12.01 -5.81
N ILE A 312 8.01 -12.35 -6.55
CA ILE A 312 7.46 -13.71 -6.60
C ILE A 312 8.42 -14.67 -7.34
N ASP A 313 9.20 -14.15 -8.29
CA ASP A 313 10.14 -14.94 -9.11
C ASP A 313 11.30 -15.55 -8.29
N GLU A 314 11.63 -14.96 -7.13
CA GLU A 314 12.73 -15.40 -6.26
C GLU A 314 12.24 -16.26 -5.08
N MET A 315 10.93 -16.52 -5.01
CA MET A 315 10.30 -17.25 -3.92
C MET A 315 10.70 -18.73 -3.93
N ARG A 316 11.12 -19.24 -2.77
CA ARG A 316 11.51 -20.65 -2.59
C ARG A 316 10.36 -21.55 -2.14
N ASP A 317 9.45 -21.01 -1.34
CA ASP A 317 8.29 -21.72 -0.83
C ASP A 317 7.03 -20.91 -1.12
N CYS A 318 6.14 -21.47 -1.94
CA CYS A 318 4.88 -20.85 -2.32
C CYS A 318 3.73 -21.18 -1.37
N ILE A 319 3.89 -22.17 -0.49
CA ILE A 319 2.79 -22.65 0.35
C ILE A 319 2.35 -21.60 1.38
N PRO A 320 3.25 -20.92 2.12
CA PRO A 320 2.83 -19.94 3.11
C PRO A 320 2.12 -18.70 2.50
N PRO A 321 2.60 -18.06 1.42
CA PRO A 321 1.84 -16.98 0.77
C PRO A 321 0.49 -17.41 0.21
N ILE A 322 0.39 -18.62 -0.36
CA ILE A 322 -0.89 -19.14 -0.88
C ILE A 322 -1.87 -19.41 0.27
N ARG A 323 -1.38 -19.80 1.44
CA ARG A 323 -2.23 -19.97 2.63
C ARG A 323 -2.91 -18.66 3.01
N VAL A 324 -2.16 -17.57 3.05
CA VAL A 324 -2.71 -16.22 3.30
C VAL A 324 -3.81 -15.90 2.28
N ILE A 325 -3.59 -16.19 0.99
CA ILE A 325 -4.61 -15.98 -0.04
C ILE A 325 -5.87 -16.82 0.23
N CYS A 326 -5.71 -18.11 0.54
CA CYS A 326 -6.83 -19.00 0.83
C CYS A 326 -7.62 -18.61 2.09
N GLU A 327 -6.96 -18.04 3.09
CA GLU A 327 -7.59 -17.57 4.33
C GLU A 327 -8.38 -16.27 4.12
N GLN A 328 -7.99 -15.46 3.12
CA GLN A 328 -8.63 -14.17 2.83
C GLN A 328 -9.75 -14.29 1.78
N ILE A 329 -9.65 -15.24 0.84
CA ILE A 329 -10.59 -15.36 -0.28
C ILE A 329 -11.46 -16.61 -0.10
N PRO A 330 -12.81 -16.47 -0.06
CA PRO A 330 -13.71 -17.61 0.02
C PRO A 330 -13.52 -18.61 -1.12
N ARG A 331 -13.76 -19.89 -0.81
CA ARG A 331 -13.61 -21.01 -1.75
C ARG A 331 -14.45 -20.81 -3.01
N GLU A 332 -15.67 -20.34 -2.83
CA GLU A 332 -16.66 -20.13 -3.88
C GLU A 332 -16.15 -19.12 -4.91
N VAL A 333 -15.52 -18.05 -4.43
CA VAL A 333 -14.92 -17.01 -5.28
C VAL A 333 -13.74 -17.57 -6.09
N LEU A 334 -12.84 -18.34 -5.44
CA LEU A 334 -11.73 -18.98 -6.13
C LEU A 334 -12.19 -19.99 -7.18
N THR A 335 -13.22 -20.78 -6.88
CA THR A 335 -13.81 -21.75 -7.80
C THR A 335 -14.48 -21.06 -8.99
N ALA A 336 -15.26 -20.00 -8.75
CA ALA A 336 -15.93 -19.26 -9.80
C ALA A 336 -14.93 -18.54 -10.73
N LEU A 337 -13.95 -17.85 -10.16
CA LEU A 337 -12.98 -17.04 -10.91
C LEU A 337 -12.11 -17.89 -11.85
N TYR A 338 -11.57 -19.01 -11.33
CA TYR A 338 -10.66 -19.86 -12.10
C TYR A 338 -11.35 -21.01 -12.83
N GLY A 339 -12.66 -21.20 -12.63
CA GLY A 339 -13.39 -22.35 -13.18
C GLY A 339 -12.89 -23.69 -12.64
N ILE A 340 -12.35 -23.72 -11.41
CA ILE A 340 -11.74 -24.91 -10.78
C ILE A 340 -12.65 -25.48 -9.70
N SER A 341 -12.71 -26.81 -9.60
CA SER A 341 -13.41 -27.48 -8.50
C SER A 341 -12.46 -27.78 -7.34
N ILE A 342 -12.47 -26.97 -6.29
CA ILE A 342 -11.63 -27.18 -5.10
C ILE A 342 -12.35 -28.14 -4.15
N ARG A 343 -11.68 -29.24 -3.78
CA ARG A 343 -12.27 -30.32 -2.94
C ARG A 343 -12.76 -29.78 -1.59
N PRO A 344 -14.03 -30.01 -1.20
CA PRO A 344 -14.55 -29.56 0.09
C PRO A 344 -13.83 -30.25 1.26
N PRO A 345 -13.92 -29.68 2.48
CA PRO A 345 -13.42 -30.32 3.70
C PRO A 345 -14.02 -31.72 3.87
N LYS A 346 -13.25 -32.61 4.53
CA LYS A 346 -13.74 -33.96 4.84
C LYS A 346 -14.83 -33.91 5.91
N GLU A 347 -15.63 -34.96 6.03
CA GLU A 347 -16.76 -35.04 6.99
C GLU A 347 -16.38 -34.80 8.45
N PHE A 348 -15.12 -35.03 8.82
CA PHE A 348 -14.58 -34.83 10.18
C PHE A 348 -13.82 -33.50 10.36
N GLU A 349 -13.73 -32.68 9.31
CA GLU A 349 -13.10 -31.36 9.35
C GLU A 349 -14.18 -30.28 9.47
N ASP A 350 -13.78 -29.07 9.89
CA ASP A 350 -14.69 -27.93 9.92
C ASP A 350 -15.21 -27.64 8.48
N PRO A 351 -16.53 -27.66 8.24
CA PRO A 351 -17.11 -27.35 6.94
C PRO A 351 -16.77 -25.95 6.41
N ASN A 352 -16.52 -24.99 7.32
CA ASN A 352 -16.25 -23.59 6.99
C ASN A 352 -14.77 -23.28 6.84
N ARG A 353 -13.87 -24.26 6.97
CA ARG A 353 -12.43 -23.99 6.85
C ARG A 353 -12.07 -23.48 5.44
N PRO A 354 -11.08 -22.57 5.35
CA PRO A 354 -10.56 -22.16 4.05
C PRO A 354 -9.95 -23.35 3.28
N PRO A 355 -9.86 -23.26 1.94
CA PRO A 355 -9.18 -24.26 1.15
C PRO A 355 -7.68 -24.31 1.51
N THR A 356 -7.11 -25.50 1.60
CA THR A 356 -5.66 -25.59 1.83
C THR A 356 -4.89 -25.19 0.57
N PRO A 357 -3.64 -24.70 0.69
CA PRO A 357 -2.80 -24.40 -0.47
C PRO A 357 -2.66 -25.58 -1.44
N HIS A 358 -2.55 -26.80 -0.91
CA HIS A 358 -2.45 -28.01 -1.71
C HIS A 358 -3.72 -28.32 -2.48
N GLU A 359 -4.90 -28.11 -1.89
CA GLU A 359 -6.19 -28.30 -2.57
C GLU A 359 -6.36 -27.33 -3.74
N LEU A 360 -6.03 -26.05 -3.51
CA LEU A 360 -6.09 -25.01 -4.54
C LEU A 360 -5.10 -25.28 -5.68
N LEU A 361 -3.82 -25.48 -5.33
CA LEU A 361 -2.76 -25.72 -6.31
C LEU A 361 -2.99 -26.98 -7.13
N ALA A 362 -3.44 -28.08 -6.49
CA ALA A 362 -3.72 -29.31 -7.21
C ALA A 362 -4.89 -29.14 -8.19
N ALA A 363 -5.97 -28.46 -7.78
CA ALA A 363 -7.11 -28.20 -8.66
C ALA A 363 -6.72 -27.33 -9.86
N TYR A 364 -5.94 -26.27 -9.62
CA TYR A 364 -5.47 -25.37 -10.66
C TYR A 364 -4.48 -26.04 -11.62
N ALA A 365 -3.52 -26.80 -11.10
CA ALA A 365 -2.53 -27.52 -11.91
C ALA A 365 -3.18 -28.58 -12.82
N LEU A 366 -4.21 -29.27 -12.34
CA LEU A 366 -4.98 -30.23 -13.15
C LEU A 366 -5.70 -29.55 -14.32
N LEU A 367 -6.32 -28.40 -14.08
CA LEU A 367 -6.99 -27.64 -15.14
C LEU A 367 -6.00 -27.15 -16.21
N GLN A 368 -4.82 -26.71 -15.78
CA GLN A 368 -3.77 -26.19 -16.67
C GLN A 368 -2.87 -27.28 -17.28
N CYS A 369 -3.14 -28.56 -17.02
CA CYS A 369 -2.29 -29.69 -17.43
C CYS A 369 -0.81 -29.56 -17.01
N LEU A 370 -0.56 -28.92 -15.86
CA LEU A 370 0.79 -28.75 -15.32
C LEU A 370 1.19 -30.02 -14.54
N VAL A 371 2.04 -30.85 -15.16
CA VAL A 371 2.53 -32.10 -14.58
C VAL A 371 4.05 -32.05 -14.38
N VAL A 372 4.52 -32.62 -13.28
CA VAL A 372 5.96 -32.74 -13.02
C VAL A 372 6.53 -33.87 -13.87
N SER A 373 7.58 -33.58 -14.63
CA SER A 373 8.34 -34.62 -15.32
C SER A 373 9.15 -35.43 -14.31
N PHE A 374 8.87 -36.73 -14.22
CA PHE A 374 9.51 -37.67 -13.28
C PHE A 374 11.02 -37.88 -13.51
N SER A 375 11.62 -37.27 -14.53
CA SER A 375 13.03 -37.48 -14.89
C SER A 375 14.07 -36.83 -13.96
N ILE A 376 13.69 -35.98 -12.99
CA ILE A 376 14.64 -35.18 -12.18
C ILE A 376 14.86 -35.71 -10.75
N ILE A 377 14.07 -36.68 -10.26
CA ILE A 377 14.15 -37.14 -8.84
C ILE A 377 15.25 -38.18 -8.58
N LYS A 378 16.12 -38.49 -9.56
CA LYS A 378 17.14 -39.57 -9.41
C LYS A 378 18.52 -39.14 -8.87
N THR A 379 18.72 -37.91 -8.44
CA THR A 379 20.07 -37.45 -8.05
C THR A 379 20.11 -36.70 -6.71
N THR A 380 19.51 -37.24 -5.66
CA THR A 380 19.93 -36.98 -4.27
C THR A 380 19.25 -37.98 -3.33
N LEU A 381 19.85 -39.16 -3.21
CA LEU A 381 19.71 -40.06 -2.07
C LEU A 381 21.11 -40.35 -1.54
#